data_AF-A0A7J9XVV0-F1
#
_entry.id   AF-A0A7J9XVV0-F1
#
_cell.length_a   1.000
_cell.length_b   1.000
_cell.length_c   1.000
_cell.angle_alpha   90.00
_cell.angle_beta   90.00
_cell.angle_gamma   90.00
#
_symmetry.space_group_name_H-M   'P 1'
#
loop_
_entity.id
_entity.type
_entity.pdbx_description
1 polymer ?
#
loop_
_entity_poly.entity_id
_entity_poly.type
_entity_poly.pdbx_seq_one_letter_code
_entity_poly.pdbx_strand_id
1 'polypeptide(L)'
;MSRELDAAGITDPNLRASYARCRELHAAHGRTYFLATRLLPPAARPAIHALYGFARFADEIVDDLADTRPWPQRLAELDSLAAQLHRGMATGRSEHPVLAALVHTARRYEIDPQHFEDFMVSMRMDLPVEQGGVAGYSTFDELGGYVHGSAAVIGLQVLPVLGTVVPRERAEPHAAALGVAF
;
A
#
# COMPACT_ATOMS: atom_id res chain seq x y z
N MET A 1 11.53 11.90 -10.88
CA MET A 1 12.00 10.81 -10.02
C MET A 1 13.44 10.97 -9.52
N SER A 2 14.50 11.04 -10.34
CA SER A 2 15.88 11.14 -9.80
C SER A 2 16.06 12.26 -8.76
N ARG A 3 15.68 13.50 -9.08
CA ARG A 3 15.71 14.64 -8.14
C ARG A 3 14.87 14.45 -6.86
N GLU A 4 13.77 13.70 -6.96
CA GLU A 4 12.88 13.44 -5.81
C GLU A 4 13.49 12.39 -4.88
N LEU A 5 14.11 11.35 -5.44
CA LEU A 5 14.86 10.35 -4.68
C LEU A 5 16.09 10.95 -4.01
N ASP A 6 16.79 11.86 -4.69
CA ASP A 6 17.92 12.59 -4.13
C ASP A 6 17.46 13.47 -2.94
N ALA A 7 16.36 14.20 -3.11
CA ALA A 7 15.76 15.00 -2.03
C ALA A 7 15.29 14.16 -0.83
N ALA A 8 14.89 12.91 -1.07
CA ALA A 8 14.52 11.96 -0.02
C ALA A 8 15.73 11.22 0.61
N GLY A 9 16.95 11.45 0.12
CA GLY A 9 18.17 10.77 0.59
C GLY A 9 18.28 9.30 0.16
N ILE A 10 17.55 8.89 -0.88
CA ILE A 10 17.52 7.51 -1.36
C ILE A 10 18.62 7.32 -2.42
N THR A 11 19.79 6.84 -2.01
CA THR A 11 20.96 6.73 -2.90
C THR A 11 21.23 5.32 -3.41
N ASP A 12 20.77 4.28 -2.71
CA ASP A 12 20.96 2.88 -3.10
C ASP A 12 20.31 2.56 -4.46
N PRO A 13 21.06 2.05 -5.46
CA PRO A 13 20.52 1.82 -6.81
C PRO A 13 19.34 0.84 -6.87
N ASN A 14 19.37 -0.24 -6.09
CA ASN A 14 18.30 -1.25 -6.08
C ASN A 14 17.02 -0.66 -5.48
N LEU A 15 17.17 0.10 -4.39
CA LEU A 15 16.06 0.80 -3.76
C LEU A 15 15.47 1.87 -4.68
N ARG A 16 16.31 2.62 -5.41
CA ARG A 16 15.85 3.59 -6.41
C ARG A 16 15.05 2.93 -7.53
N ALA A 17 15.48 1.77 -8.00
CA ALA A 17 14.73 0.98 -8.98
C ALA A 17 13.37 0.53 -8.43
N SER A 18 13.34 0.10 -7.16
CA SER A 18 12.08 -0.27 -6.49
C SER A 18 11.10 0.90 -6.36
N TYR A 19 11.58 2.09 -5.96
CA TYR A 19 10.73 3.29 -5.92
C TYR A 19 10.25 3.72 -7.32
N ALA A 20 11.09 3.57 -8.35
CA ALA A 20 10.68 3.83 -9.73
C ALA A 20 9.57 2.88 -10.16
N ARG A 21 9.69 1.58 -9.86
CA ARG A 21 8.65 0.59 -10.14
C ARG A 21 7.33 0.92 -9.43
N CYS A 22 7.39 1.27 -8.15
CA CYS A 22 6.19 1.66 -7.39
C CYS A 22 5.51 2.91 -8.00
N ARG A 23 6.31 3.87 -8.47
CA ARG A 23 5.80 5.06 -9.17
C ARG A 23 5.12 4.72 -10.49
N GLU A 24 5.66 3.79 -11.27
CA GLU A 24 5.04 3.33 -12.52
C GLU A 24 3.66 2.71 -12.26
N LEU A 25 3.57 1.81 -11.28
CA LEU A 25 2.31 1.20 -10.85
C LEU A 25 1.31 2.26 -10.39
N HIS A 26 1.73 3.18 -9.53
CA HIS A 26 0.87 4.28 -9.08
C HIS A 26 0.41 5.16 -10.26
N ALA A 27 1.28 5.46 -11.23
CA ALA A 27 0.92 6.26 -12.40
C ALA A 27 -0.08 5.57 -13.33
N ALA A 28 0.04 4.25 -13.50
CA ALA A 28 -0.82 3.47 -14.38
C ALA A 28 -2.24 3.30 -13.82
N HIS A 29 -2.35 2.94 -12.53
CA HIS A 29 -3.61 2.50 -11.92
C HIS A 29 -4.23 3.53 -10.95
N GLY A 30 -3.46 4.50 -10.45
CA GLY A 30 -3.90 5.49 -9.44
C GLY A 30 -3.86 6.93 -9.94
N ARG A 31 -4.32 7.21 -11.17
CA ARG A 31 -4.11 8.50 -11.88
C ARG A 31 -4.44 9.75 -11.06
N THR A 32 -5.58 9.78 -10.35
CA THR A 32 -5.98 10.94 -9.54
C THR A 32 -5.03 11.18 -8.37
N TYR A 33 -4.73 10.14 -7.58
CA TYR A 33 -3.80 10.22 -6.45
C TYR A 33 -2.35 10.47 -6.90
N PHE A 34 -1.98 9.95 -8.07
CA PHE A 34 -0.69 10.23 -8.67
C PHE A 34 -0.53 11.72 -8.99
N LEU A 35 -1.56 12.36 -9.55
CA LEU A 35 -1.57 13.79 -9.79
C LEU A 35 -1.52 14.58 -8.47
N ALA A 36 -2.31 14.19 -7.46
CA ALA A 36 -2.30 14.83 -6.15
C ALA A 36 -0.91 14.76 -5.47
N THR A 37 -0.18 13.65 -5.65
CA THR A 37 1.19 13.47 -5.14
C THR A 37 2.14 14.57 -5.62
N ARG A 38 1.90 15.16 -6.80
CA ARG A 38 2.73 16.26 -7.34
C ARG A 38 2.61 17.56 -6.55
N LEU A 39 1.60 17.70 -5.69
CA LEU A 39 1.43 18.86 -4.79
C LEU A 39 2.29 18.76 -3.53
N LEU A 40 2.85 17.59 -3.23
CA LEU A 40 3.67 17.36 -2.05
C LEU A 40 5.11 17.84 -2.24
N PRO A 41 5.86 18.12 -1.14
CA PRO A 41 7.29 18.37 -1.20
C PRO A 41 8.04 17.23 -1.91
N PRO A 42 9.08 17.50 -2.73
CA PRO A 42 9.78 16.48 -3.51
C PRO A 42 10.28 15.28 -2.69
N ALA A 43 10.74 15.50 -1.46
CA ALA A 43 11.27 14.45 -0.59
C ALA A 43 10.19 13.47 -0.07
N ALA A 44 8.92 13.87 -0.02
CA ALA A 44 7.81 13.03 0.45
C ALA A 44 7.22 12.14 -0.65
N ARG A 45 7.31 12.56 -1.92
CA ARG A 45 6.67 11.88 -3.06
C ARG A 45 7.10 10.42 -3.24
N PRO A 46 8.39 10.04 -3.11
CA PRO A 46 8.80 8.65 -3.24
C PRO A 46 8.06 7.72 -2.29
N ALA A 47 7.85 8.14 -1.02
CA ALA A 47 7.14 7.38 -0.02
C ALA A 47 5.67 7.14 -0.42
N ILE A 48 4.98 8.19 -0.90
CA ILE A 48 3.61 8.06 -1.41
C ILE A 48 3.55 7.12 -2.62
N HIS A 49 4.52 7.20 -3.53
CA HIS A 49 4.60 6.25 -4.63
C HIS A 49 4.83 4.81 -4.17
N ALA A 50 5.63 4.57 -3.12
CA ALA A 50 5.82 3.23 -2.55
C ALA A 50 4.53 2.67 -1.94
N LEU A 51 3.82 3.46 -1.12
CA LEU A 51 2.56 3.05 -0.48
C LEU A 51 1.50 2.69 -1.52
N TYR A 52 1.18 3.61 -2.43
CA TYR A 52 0.18 3.36 -3.47
C TYR A 52 0.64 2.36 -4.53
N GLY A 53 1.93 2.30 -4.82
CA GLY A 53 2.48 1.30 -5.74
C GLY A 53 2.34 -0.12 -5.21
N PHE A 54 2.52 -0.32 -3.90
CA PHE A 54 2.20 -1.58 -3.23
C PHE A 54 0.71 -1.89 -3.27
N ALA A 55 -0.14 -0.93 -2.87
CA ALA A 55 -1.59 -1.14 -2.86
C ALA A 55 -2.08 -1.57 -4.25
N ARG A 56 -1.62 -0.88 -5.31
CA ARG A 56 -1.95 -1.24 -6.71
C ARG A 56 -1.34 -2.57 -7.15
N PHE A 57 -0.15 -2.91 -6.69
CA PHE A 57 0.42 -4.22 -7.01
C PHE A 57 -0.43 -5.37 -6.44
N ALA A 58 -0.90 -5.24 -5.20
CA ALA A 58 -1.76 -6.24 -4.58
C ALA A 58 -3.15 -6.30 -5.21
N ASP A 59 -3.76 -5.13 -5.45
CA ASP A 59 -5.06 -4.95 -6.13
C ASP A 59 -5.09 -5.64 -7.49
N GLU A 60 -4.06 -5.43 -8.33
CA GLU A 60 -4.00 -6.06 -9.66
C GLU A 60 -3.86 -7.59 -9.59
N ILE A 61 -3.24 -8.16 -8.55
CA ILE A 61 -3.22 -9.63 -8.36
C ILE A 61 -4.65 -10.16 -8.17
N VAL A 62 -5.54 -9.39 -7.57
CA VAL A 62 -6.91 -9.79 -7.21
C VAL A 62 -7.93 -9.41 -8.30
N ASP A 63 -7.83 -8.20 -8.86
CA ASP A 63 -8.89 -7.58 -9.69
C ASP A 63 -8.47 -7.29 -11.14
N ASP A 64 -7.25 -7.67 -11.58
CA ASP A 64 -6.90 -7.53 -13.01
C ASP A 64 -7.76 -8.49 -13.87
N LEU A 65 -8.70 -7.90 -14.61
CA LEU A 65 -9.60 -8.58 -15.53
C LEU A 65 -8.91 -9.05 -16.83
N ALA A 66 -7.75 -8.46 -17.16
CA ALA A 66 -6.93 -8.89 -18.28
C ALA A 66 -5.98 -10.04 -17.90
N ASP A 67 -5.80 -10.30 -16.59
CA ASP A 67 -5.03 -11.43 -16.10
C ASP A 67 -5.78 -12.75 -16.30
N THR A 68 -5.35 -13.50 -17.30
CA THR A 68 -5.92 -14.81 -17.67
C THR A 68 -5.29 -15.99 -16.93
N ARG A 69 -4.39 -15.74 -15.96
CA ARG A 69 -3.79 -16.80 -15.16
C ARG A 69 -4.85 -17.52 -14.31
N PRO A 70 -4.73 -18.86 -14.14
CA PRO A 70 -5.61 -19.60 -13.24
C PRO A 70 -5.53 -19.08 -11.80
N TRP A 71 -6.66 -19.08 -11.09
CA TRP A 71 -6.75 -18.66 -9.68
C TRP A 71 -5.67 -19.26 -8.76
N PRO A 72 -5.32 -20.56 -8.84
CA PRO A 72 -4.24 -21.11 -8.01
C PRO A 72 -2.89 -20.38 -8.15
N GLN A 73 -2.59 -19.82 -9.33
CA GLN A 73 -1.35 -19.05 -9.54
C GLN A 73 -1.44 -17.67 -8.91
N ARG A 74 -2.59 -16.98 -9.06
CA ARG A 74 -2.85 -15.66 -8.47
C ARG A 74 -2.85 -15.73 -6.94
N LEU A 75 -3.48 -16.77 -6.38
CA LEU A 75 -3.47 -17.04 -4.93
C LEU A 75 -2.06 -17.31 -4.41
N ALA A 76 -1.27 -18.13 -5.11
CA ALA A 76 0.12 -18.37 -4.73
C ALA A 76 0.98 -17.10 -4.78
N GLU A 77 0.73 -16.20 -5.73
CA GLU A 77 1.38 -14.90 -5.80
C GLU A 77 0.99 -13.99 -4.63
N LEU A 78 -0.31 -13.93 -4.29
CA LEU A 78 -0.81 -13.16 -3.14
C LEU A 78 -0.24 -13.68 -1.80
N ASP A 79 -0.22 -15.01 -1.62
CA ASP A 79 0.37 -15.66 -0.45
C ASP A 79 1.87 -15.38 -0.34
N SER A 80 2.58 -15.46 -1.47
CA SER A 80 4.01 -15.14 -1.54
C SER A 80 4.27 -13.68 -1.22
N LEU A 81 3.43 -12.76 -1.72
CA LEU A 81 3.50 -11.33 -1.43
C LEU A 81 3.32 -11.07 0.06
N ALA A 82 2.28 -11.63 0.68
CA ALA A 82 2.02 -11.51 2.11
C ALA A 82 3.19 -12.04 2.95
N ALA A 83 3.71 -13.22 2.63
CA ALA A 83 4.83 -13.82 3.35
C ALA A 83 6.13 -13.00 3.20
N GLN A 84 6.40 -12.45 2.00
CA GLN A 84 7.54 -11.57 1.77
C GLN A 84 7.38 -10.22 2.47
N LEU A 85 6.17 -9.65 2.50
CA LEU A 85 5.84 -8.42 3.22
C LEU A 85 6.12 -8.61 4.72
N HIS A 86 5.57 -9.66 5.32
CA HIS A 86 5.75 -9.98 6.73
C HIS A 86 7.24 -10.10 7.10
N ARG A 87 8.01 -10.90 6.35
CA ARG A 87 9.47 -11.01 6.51
C ARG A 87 10.17 -9.67 6.31
N GLY A 88 9.71 -8.90 5.34
CA GLY A 88 10.24 -7.59 4.99
C GLY A 88 10.07 -6.60 6.14
N MET A 89 8.89 -6.54 6.75
CA MET A 89 8.62 -5.68 7.91
C MET A 89 9.43 -6.12 9.14
N ALA A 90 9.53 -7.43 9.39
CA ALA A 90 10.29 -7.96 10.55
C ALA A 90 11.80 -7.72 10.43
N THR A 91 12.38 -7.93 9.24
CA THR A 91 13.83 -7.73 9.02
C THR A 91 14.17 -6.30 8.62
N GLY A 92 13.15 -5.55 8.21
CA GLY A 92 13.24 -4.21 7.68
C GLY A 92 13.97 -4.08 6.35
N ARG A 93 14.04 -5.16 5.56
CA ARG A 93 14.58 -5.17 4.19
C ARG A 93 13.83 -6.18 3.32
N SER A 94 13.78 -5.93 2.02
CA SER A 94 13.19 -6.86 1.06
C SER A 94 13.94 -6.78 -0.26
N GLU A 95 14.03 -7.90 -0.98
CA GLU A 95 14.57 -7.97 -2.35
C GLU A 95 13.45 -7.89 -3.41
N HIS A 96 12.18 -8.00 -3.00
CA HIS A 96 11.05 -7.87 -3.91
C HIS A 96 11.03 -6.47 -4.55
N PRO A 97 10.86 -6.36 -5.89
CA PRO A 97 10.92 -5.08 -6.61
C PRO A 97 9.94 -4.01 -6.15
N VAL A 98 8.82 -4.38 -5.53
CA VAL A 98 7.85 -3.43 -4.95
C VAL A 98 8.02 -3.30 -3.43
N LEU A 99 8.28 -4.41 -2.72
CA LEU A 99 8.29 -4.36 -1.26
C LEU A 99 9.57 -3.72 -0.71
N ALA A 100 10.67 -3.70 -1.46
CA ALA A 100 11.90 -3.05 -1.00
C ALA A 100 11.65 -1.56 -0.68
N ALA A 101 11.00 -0.83 -1.59
CA ALA A 101 10.61 0.57 -1.37
C ALA A 101 9.54 0.71 -0.28
N LEU A 102 8.57 -0.20 -0.20
CA LEU A 102 7.53 -0.19 0.83
C LEU A 102 8.13 -0.35 2.23
N VAL A 103 8.92 -1.40 2.44
CA VAL A 103 9.56 -1.71 3.73
C VAL A 103 10.50 -0.58 4.14
N HIS A 104 11.30 -0.05 3.21
CA HIS A 104 12.13 1.12 3.48
C HIS A 104 11.29 2.33 3.91
N THR A 105 10.16 2.57 3.25
CA THR A 105 9.23 3.65 3.59
C THR A 105 8.62 3.44 4.97
N ALA A 106 8.10 2.25 5.26
CA ALA A 106 7.48 1.91 6.54
C ALA A 106 8.46 2.14 7.71
N ARG A 107 9.72 1.70 7.57
CA ARG A 107 10.75 1.97 8.58
C ARG A 107 11.06 3.45 8.73
N ARG A 108 11.26 4.16 7.61
CA ARG A 108 11.66 5.57 7.62
C ARG A 108 10.65 6.46 8.33
N TYR A 109 9.37 6.16 8.16
CA TYR A 109 8.27 6.96 8.72
C TYR A 109 7.63 6.33 9.96
N GLU A 110 8.17 5.20 10.44
CA GLU A 110 7.66 4.44 11.59
C GLU A 110 6.17 4.14 11.42
N ILE A 111 5.80 3.60 10.26
CA ILE A 111 4.44 3.16 9.95
C ILE A 111 4.23 1.79 10.58
N ASP A 112 3.13 1.63 11.31
CA ASP A 112 2.77 0.36 11.95
C ASP A 112 2.61 -0.75 10.89
N PRO A 113 3.38 -1.85 10.97
CA PRO A 113 3.22 -3.02 10.10
C PRO A 113 1.79 -3.57 10.03
N GLN A 114 1.02 -3.44 11.12
CA GLN A 114 -0.35 -3.95 11.20
C GLN A 114 -1.25 -3.34 10.10
N HIS A 115 -1.01 -2.09 9.72
CA HIS A 115 -1.78 -1.45 8.64
C HIS A 115 -1.62 -2.13 7.28
N PHE A 116 -0.48 -2.78 7.04
CA PHE A 116 -0.27 -3.52 5.79
C PHE A 116 -0.83 -4.95 5.88
N GLU A 117 -0.81 -5.56 7.07
CA GLU A 117 -1.46 -6.86 7.31
C GLU A 117 -2.99 -6.74 7.16
N ASP A 118 -3.60 -5.72 7.78
CA ASP A 118 -5.03 -5.40 7.63
C ASP A 118 -5.42 -5.16 6.16
N PHE A 119 -4.56 -4.46 5.42
CA PHE A 119 -4.74 -4.26 3.99
C PHE A 119 -4.72 -5.59 3.22
N MET A 120 -3.74 -6.47 3.47
CA MET A 120 -3.68 -7.78 2.83
C MET A 120 -4.87 -8.68 3.19
N VAL A 121 -5.44 -8.54 4.39
CA VAL A 121 -6.70 -9.21 4.77
C VAL A 121 -7.84 -8.73 3.86
N SER A 122 -8.00 -7.42 3.67
CA SER A 122 -9.04 -6.87 2.77
C SER A 122 -8.87 -7.33 1.31
N MET A 123 -7.64 -7.41 0.80
CA MET A 123 -7.37 -7.93 -0.54
C MET A 123 -7.81 -9.39 -0.71
N ARG A 124 -7.76 -10.21 0.35
CA ARG A 124 -8.32 -11.57 0.30
C ARG A 124 -9.85 -11.58 0.29
N MET A 125 -10.48 -10.60 0.92
CA MET A 125 -11.94 -10.48 0.93
C MET A 125 -12.47 -10.17 -0.49
N ASP A 126 -11.69 -9.47 -1.31
CA ASP A 126 -12.03 -9.13 -2.71
C ASP A 126 -11.82 -10.27 -3.72
N LEU A 127 -11.29 -11.43 -3.28
CA LEU A 127 -11.23 -12.61 -4.14
C LEU A 127 -12.64 -13.08 -4.54
N PRO A 128 -12.78 -13.85 -5.63
CA PRO A 128 -14.04 -14.54 -5.89
C PRO A 128 -14.41 -15.46 -4.74
N VAL A 129 -15.71 -15.65 -4.54
CA VAL A 129 -16.27 -16.49 -3.46
C VAL A 129 -15.74 -17.93 -3.56
N GLU A 130 -15.59 -18.46 -4.77
CA GLU A 130 -15.04 -19.80 -5.02
C GLU A 130 -13.58 -19.93 -4.58
N GLN A 131 -12.87 -18.81 -4.42
CA GLN A 131 -11.49 -18.73 -3.97
C GLN A 131 -11.36 -18.26 -2.50
N GLY A 132 -12.47 -18.14 -1.78
CA GLY A 132 -12.50 -17.80 -0.37
C GLY A 132 -12.68 -16.31 -0.06
N GLY A 133 -13.05 -15.48 -1.05
CA GLY A 133 -13.47 -14.11 -0.78
C GLY A 133 -14.92 -13.99 -0.30
N VAL A 134 -15.40 -12.76 -0.16
CA VAL A 134 -16.67 -12.43 0.48
C VAL A 134 -17.73 -12.07 -0.55
N ALA A 135 -18.87 -12.77 -0.53
CA ALA A 135 -19.96 -12.56 -1.49
C ALA A 135 -20.70 -11.22 -1.31
N GLY A 136 -20.62 -10.63 -0.12
CA GLY A 136 -21.28 -9.38 0.24
C GLY A 136 -21.37 -9.21 1.76
N TYR A 137 -21.78 -8.01 2.18
CA TYR A 137 -21.88 -7.61 3.58
C TYR A 137 -23.35 -7.36 3.94
N SER A 138 -23.85 -8.04 4.97
CA SER A 138 -25.24 -7.94 5.42
C SER A 138 -25.47 -6.76 6.38
N THR A 139 -24.41 -6.28 7.01
CA THR A 139 -24.46 -5.17 7.96
C THR A 139 -23.37 -4.14 7.69
N PHE A 140 -23.57 -2.91 8.18
CA PHE A 140 -22.54 -1.88 8.13
C PHE A 140 -21.30 -2.25 8.95
N ASP A 141 -21.45 -3.04 10.02
CA ASP A 141 -20.32 -3.49 10.82
C ASP A 141 -19.45 -4.50 10.05
N GLU A 142 -20.07 -5.43 9.32
CA GLU A 142 -19.37 -6.36 8.43
C GLU A 142 -18.64 -5.62 7.31
N LEU A 143 -19.31 -4.64 6.68
CA LEU A 143 -18.68 -3.76 5.68
C LEU A 143 -17.54 -2.93 6.32
N GLY A 144 -17.72 -2.49 7.56
CA GLY A 144 -16.74 -1.70 8.29
C GLY A 144 -15.40 -2.40 8.46
N GLY A 145 -15.40 -3.72 8.68
CA GLY A 145 -14.18 -4.52 8.72
C GLY A 145 -13.41 -4.50 7.40
N TYR A 146 -14.13 -4.62 6.27
CA TYR A 146 -13.54 -4.49 4.94
C TYR A 146 -13.00 -3.08 4.68
N VAL A 147 -13.82 -2.05 4.90
CA VAL A 147 -13.46 -0.64 4.66
C VAL A 147 -12.28 -0.20 5.53
N HIS A 148 -12.16 -0.73 6.75
CA HIS A 148 -10.99 -0.51 7.59
C HIS A 148 -9.71 -0.94 6.87
N GLY A 149 -9.65 -2.19 6.42
CA GLY A 149 -8.48 -2.76 5.76
C GLY A 149 -8.24 -2.21 4.34
N SER A 150 -9.29 -1.91 3.57
CA SER A 150 -9.13 -1.47 2.18
C SER A 150 -8.84 0.03 2.05
N ALA A 151 -9.35 0.86 2.98
CA ALA A 151 -9.30 2.32 2.85
C ALA A 151 -8.81 3.06 4.10
N ALA A 152 -9.31 2.73 5.29
CA ALA A 152 -8.94 3.47 6.51
C ALA A 152 -7.44 3.36 6.81
N VAL A 153 -6.87 2.15 6.69
CA VAL A 153 -5.43 1.92 6.88
C VAL A 153 -4.57 2.62 5.83
N ILE A 154 -5.08 2.90 4.62
CA ILE A 154 -4.34 3.72 3.64
C ILE A 154 -4.13 5.14 4.18
N GLY A 155 -5.16 5.72 4.81
CA GLY A 155 -5.05 6.99 5.51
C GLY A 155 -4.00 6.96 6.63
N LEU A 156 -3.99 5.89 7.43
CA LEU A 156 -3.03 5.69 8.50
C LEU A 156 -1.59 5.48 8.00
N GLN A 157 -1.41 4.76 6.89
CA GLN A 157 -0.11 4.57 6.25
C GLN A 157 0.48 5.88 5.71
N VAL A 158 -0.37 6.75 5.14
CA VAL A 158 0.05 8.01 4.52
C VAL A 158 0.29 9.12 5.55
N LEU A 159 -0.44 9.13 6.67
CA LEU A 159 -0.39 10.20 7.68
C LEU A 159 1.05 10.53 8.15
N PRO A 160 1.91 9.55 8.53
CA PRO A 160 3.30 9.83 8.91
C PRO A 160 4.13 10.51 7.84
N VAL A 161 3.83 10.26 6.56
CA VAL A 161 4.55 10.85 5.41
C VAL A 161 4.17 12.32 5.24
N LEU A 162 2.89 12.65 5.46
CA LEU A 162 2.39 14.04 5.39
C LEU A 162 2.82 14.86 6.61
N GLY A 163 3.05 14.20 7.74
CA GLY A 163 3.40 14.85 9.01
C GLY A 163 2.17 15.40 9.74
N THR A 164 2.34 15.70 11.02
CA THR A 164 1.27 16.20 11.89
C THR A 164 1.72 17.45 12.66
N VAL A 165 0.77 18.34 12.96
CA VAL A 165 0.97 19.51 13.84
C VAL A 165 0.49 19.25 15.27
N VAL A 166 -0.02 18.05 15.51
CA VAL A 166 -0.47 17.51 16.80
C VAL A 166 0.17 16.13 16.99
N PRO A 167 0.16 15.56 18.23
CA PRO A 167 0.53 14.16 18.43
C PRO A 167 -0.18 13.24 17.43
N ARG A 168 0.55 12.26 16.88
CA ARG A 168 0.07 11.43 15.77
C ARG A 168 -1.22 10.70 16.12
N GLU A 169 -1.30 10.21 17.35
CA GLU A 169 -2.43 9.47 17.93
C GLU A 169 -3.73 10.30 17.92
N ARG A 170 -3.62 11.64 17.95
CA ARG A 170 -4.77 12.54 17.85
C ARG A 170 -5.21 12.78 16.40
N ALA A 171 -4.32 12.59 15.43
CA ALA A 171 -4.62 12.78 14.01
C ALA A 171 -5.09 11.48 13.34
N GLU A 172 -4.65 10.32 13.82
CA GLU A 172 -4.97 9.00 13.27
C GLU A 172 -6.46 8.73 13.08
N PRO A 173 -7.36 9.00 14.05
CA PRO A 173 -8.79 8.77 13.86
C PRO A 173 -9.38 9.59 12.69
N HIS A 174 -8.86 10.80 12.46
CA HIS A 174 -9.31 11.66 11.37
C HIS A 174 -8.75 11.21 10.01
N ALA A 175 -7.51 10.72 10.00
CA ALA A 175 -6.92 10.13 8.79
C ALA A 175 -7.67 8.85 8.37
N ALA A 176 -7.99 7.98 9.34
CA ALA A 176 -8.80 6.78 9.11
C ALA A 176 -10.21 7.14 8.61
N ALA A 177 -10.89 8.11 9.25
CA ALA A 177 -12.22 8.55 8.85
C ALA A 177 -12.26 9.13 7.44
N LEU A 178 -11.20 9.81 7.00
CA LEU A 178 -11.08 10.25 5.61
C LEU A 178 -11.03 9.05 4.66
N GLY A 179 -10.25 8.01 4.99
CA GLY A 179 -10.21 6.76 4.22
C GLY A 179 -11.57 6.08 4.14
N VAL A 180 -12.30 6.00 5.25
CA VAL A 180 -13.67 5.42 5.29
C VAL A 180 -14.65 6.14 4.37
N ALA A 181 -14.45 7.45 4.13
CA ALA A 181 -15.37 8.26 3.35
C ALA A 181 -15.13 8.24 1.82
N PHE A 182 -13.97 7.76 1.36
CA PHE A 182 -13.55 7.75 -0.04
C PHE A 182 -13.82 6.41 -0.72
#